data_AF-A0A2G9MXY0-F1
#
_entry.id   AF-A0A2G9MXY0-F1
#
_cell.length_a   1.000
_cell.length_b   1.000
_cell.length_c   1.000
_cell.angle_alpha   90.00
_cell.angle_beta   90.00
_cell.angle_gamma   90.00
#
_symmetry.space_group_name_H-M   'P 1'
#
loop_
_entity.id
_entity.type
_entity.pdbx_description
1 polymer ?
#
loop_
_entity_poly.entity_id
_entity_poly.type
_entity_poly.pdbx_seq_one_letter_code
_entity_poly.pdbx_strand_id
1 'polypeptide(L)'
;MIEMVIRNKSFPESKGAGSDLIKVVEKIIDRYYNKNEIRLEAMDQVVDYYDHTLKYEKYDEPYEDKDWGVLTPMKKRLTLS
;
A
#
# COMPACT_ATOMS: atom_id res chain seq x y z
N MET A 1 -8.07 -8.51 -1.43
CA MET A 1 -7.31 -7.42 -2.05
C MET A 1 -7.82 -6.13 -1.41
N ILE A 2 -6.95 -5.34 -0.77
CA ILE A 2 -7.36 -4.00 -0.29
C ILE A 2 -7.09 -3.06 -1.46
N GLU A 3 -8.14 -2.82 -2.25
CA GLU A 3 -8.12 -1.88 -3.37
C GLU A 3 -8.21 -0.46 -2.82
N MET A 4 -7.09 0.10 -2.35
CA MET A 4 -7.03 1.51 -2.00
C MET A 4 -5.68 2.12 -2.35
N VAL A 5 -5.71 3.18 -3.14
CA VAL A 5 -5.30 4.54 -2.74
C VAL A 5 -5.37 5.37 -4.02
N ILE A 6 -6.52 5.99 -4.26
CA ILE A 6 -6.57 7.19 -5.09
C ILE A 6 -6.40 8.34 -4.10
N ARG A 7 -5.31 9.10 -4.21
CA ARG A 7 -5.28 10.46 -3.64
C ARG A 7 -6.52 11.15 -4.17
N ASN A 8 -7.44 11.56 -3.29
CA ASN A 8 -8.62 12.28 -3.70
C ASN A 8 -8.17 13.57 -4.41
N LYS A 9 -8.16 13.57 -5.75
CA LYS A 9 -7.71 14.72 -6.55
C LYS A 9 -8.61 15.94 -6.33
N SER A 10 -9.83 15.73 -5.82
CA SER A 10 -10.76 16.79 -5.45
C SER A 10 -10.44 17.42 -4.08
N PHE A 11 -9.57 16.81 -3.27
CA PHE A 11 -9.11 17.34 -1.98
C PHE A 11 -7.57 17.28 -1.88
N PRO A 12 -6.85 18.07 -2.68
CA PRO A 12 -5.38 18.10 -2.69
C PRO A 12 -4.79 18.51 -1.32
N GLU A 13 -5.57 19.17 -0.48
CA GLU A 13 -5.19 19.58 0.88
C GLU A 13 -5.37 18.49 1.94
N SER A 14 -6.07 17.38 1.65
CA SER A 14 -6.16 16.24 2.57
C SER A 14 -4.85 15.46 2.57
N LYS A 15 -3.79 16.08 3.08
CA LYS A 15 -2.51 15.43 3.35
C LYS A 15 -2.75 14.38 4.41
N GLY A 16 -2.61 13.10 4.07
CA GLY A 16 -2.54 12.00 5.05
C GLY A 16 -3.73 11.04 5.11
N ALA A 17 -4.91 11.36 4.55
CA ALA A 17 -6.09 10.49 4.69
C ALA A 17 -5.85 9.06 4.15
N GLY A 18 -5.17 8.93 2.99
CA GLY A 18 -4.78 7.63 2.46
C GLY A 18 -3.71 6.92 3.31
N SER A 19 -2.75 7.67 3.85
CA SER A 19 -1.70 7.14 4.74
C SER A 19 -2.28 6.60 6.04
N ASP A 20 -3.22 7.33 6.64
CA ASP A 20 -3.81 7.00 7.92
C ASP A 20 -4.67 5.74 7.82
N LEU A 21 -5.38 5.58 6.72
CA LEU A 21 -6.12 4.34 6.49
C LEU A 21 -5.20 3.13 6.33
N ILE A 22 -4.11 3.25 5.55
CA ILE A 22 -3.14 2.15 5.42
C ILE A 22 -2.56 1.79 6.79
N LYS A 23 -2.21 2.77 7.62
CA LYS A 23 -1.75 2.51 9.00
C LYS A 23 -2.81 1.84 9.88
N VAL A 24 -4.09 2.18 9.72
CA VAL A 24 -5.19 1.52 10.45
C VAL A 24 -5.33 0.07 10.02
N VAL A 25 -5.27 -0.19 8.71
CA VAL A 25 -5.27 -1.56 8.15
C VAL A 25 -4.08 -2.37 8.68
N GLU A 26 -2.88 -1.79 8.68
CA GLU A 26 -1.67 -2.41 9.24
C GLU A 26 -1.89 -2.87 10.68
N LYS A 27 -2.44 -2.00 11.54
CA LYS A 27 -2.75 -2.31 12.94
C LYS A 27 -3.81 -3.40 13.09
N ILE A 28 -4.83 -3.40 12.23
CA ILE A 28 -5.90 -4.42 12.27
C ILE A 28 -5.33 -5.79 11.92
N ILE A 29 -4.50 -5.87 10.87
CA ILE A 29 -3.90 -7.14 10.41
C ILE A 29 -2.95 -7.69 11.48
N ASP A 30 -2.07 -6.84 12.03
CA ASP A 30 -1.14 -7.20 13.10
C ASP A 30 -1.89 -7.74 14.33
N ARG A 31 -2.90 -7.01 14.80
CA ARG A 31 -3.62 -7.32 16.04
C ARG A 31 -4.54 -8.53 15.95
N TYR A 32 -5.20 -8.76 14.81
CA TYR A 32 -6.32 -9.70 14.75
C TYR A 32 -6.10 -10.90 13.82
N TYR A 33 -5.16 -10.83 12.89
CA TYR A 33 -5.04 -11.84 11.84
C TYR A 33 -3.77 -12.71 11.97
N ASN A 34 -2.95 -12.48 12.99
CA ASN A 34 -1.70 -13.19 13.26
C ASN A 34 -0.84 -13.33 11.98
N LYS A 35 -0.77 -12.24 11.21
CA LYS A 35 0.06 -12.14 10.01
C LYS A 35 1.24 -11.23 10.32
N ASN A 36 2.38 -11.59 9.76
CA ASN A 36 3.63 -10.83 9.88
C ASN A 36 3.98 -10.06 8.60
N GLU A 37 3.09 -10.05 7.60
CA GLU A 37 3.34 -9.45 6.30
C GLU A 37 2.03 -8.98 5.65
N ILE A 38 2.09 -7.81 5.03
CA ILE A 38 1.05 -7.31 4.11
C ILE A 38 1.64 -7.27 2.71
N ARG A 39 0.83 -7.64 1.72
CA ARG A 39 1.16 -7.51 0.29
C ARG A 39 0.11 -6.65 -0.40
N LEU A 40 0.56 -5.85 -1.35
CA LEU A 40 -0.27 -5.03 -2.21
C LEU A 40 0.32 -4.92 -3.61
N GLU A 41 -0.49 -4.44 -4.54
CA GLU A 41 -0.10 -4.10 -5.90
C GLU A 41 -0.20 -2.57 -6.03
N ALA A 42 0.94 -1.93 -6.27
CA ALA A 42 1.03 -0.49 -6.38
C ALA A 42 1.03 -0.08 -7.86
N MET A 43 0.13 0.82 -8.25
CA MET A 43 0.25 1.51 -9.54
C MET A 43 1.56 2.31 -9.59
N ASP A 44 2.19 2.37 -10.76
CA ASP A 44 3.49 3.01 -10.99
C ASP A 44 3.62 4.41 -10.32
N GLN A 45 2.61 5.25 -10.50
CA GLN A 45 2.53 6.62 -9.96
C GLN A 45 2.57 6.75 -8.41
N VAL A 46 2.38 5.66 -7.66
CA VAL A 46 2.40 5.66 -6.18
C VAL A 46 3.42 4.70 -5.57
N VAL A 47 4.24 4.02 -6.39
CA VAL A 47 5.27 3.10 -5.92
C VAL A 47 6.22 3.78 -4.93
N ASP A 48 6.76 4.94 -5.29
CA ASP A 48 7.70 5.69 -4.44
C ASP A 48 7.09 6.11 -3.11
N TYR A 49 5.77 6.36 -3.09
CA TYR A 49 5.07 6.68 -1.85
C TYR A 49 5.02 5.46 -0.92
N TYR A 50 4.64 4.29 -1.44
CA TYR A 50 4.63 3.07 -0.65
C TYR A 50 6.03 2.66 -0.17
N ASP A 51 7.04 2.80 -1.03
CA ASP A 51 8.44 2.54 -0.70
C ASP A 51 8.95 3.52 0.37
N HIS A 52 9.07 4.80 0.01
CA HIS A 52 9.83 5.73 0.83
C HIS A 52 9.03 6.27 2.01
N THR A 53 7.70 6.35 1.92
CA THR A 53 6.84 6.88 2.99
C THR A 53 6.32 5.78 3.90
N LEU A 54 5.84 4.67 3.34
CA LEU A 54 5.20 3.60 4.12
C LEU A 54 6.10 2.39 4.38
N LYS A 55 7.31 2.35 3.80
CA LYS A 55 8.32 1.30 3.99
C LYS A 55 7.88 -0.07 3.48
N TYR A 56 7.19 -0.10 2.35
CA TYR A 56 6.95 -1.31 1.59
C TYR A 56 8.15 -1.58 0.66
N GLU A 57 8.45 -2.84 0.43
CA GLU A 57 9.54 -3.29 -0.44
C GLU A 57 8.96 -3.99 -1.67
N LYS A 58 9.55 -3.78 -2.84
CA LYS A 58 9.24 -4.59 -4.01
C LYS A 58 9.67 -6.04 -3.75
N TYR A 59 8.86 -7.01 -4.16
CA TYR A 59 9.21 -8.43 -3.97
C TYR A 59 9.09 -9.28 -5.22
N ASP A 60 8.59 -8.71 -6.31
CA ASP A 60 8.49 -9.35 -7.62
C ASP A 60 8.58 -8.26 -8.71
N GLU A 61 8.71 -8.70 -9.96
CA GLU A 61 8.79 -7.81 -11.11
C GLU A 61 7.43 -7.12 -11.38
N PRO A 62 7.43 -5.85 -11.83
CA PRO A 62 6.21 -5.19 -12.29
C PRO A 62 5.59 -5.94 -13.48
N TYR A 63 4.26 -5.92 -13.55
CA TYR A 63 3.51 -6.56 -14.63
C TYR A 63 2.40 -5.64 -15.17
N GLU A 64 1.99 -5.88 -16.41
CA GLU A 64 0.90 -5.13 -17.04
C GLU A 64 -0.45 -5.75 -16.66
N ASP A 65 -1.29 -4.98 -15.98
CA ASP A 65 -2.69 -5.27 -15.78
C ASP A 65 -3.56 -4.56 -16.82
N LYS A 66 -4.61 -5.24 -17.29
CA LYS A 66 -5.45 -4.73 -18.39
C LYS A 66 -6.26 -3.49 -18.03
N ASP A 67 -6.63 -3.36 -16.76
CA ASP A 67 -7.52 -2.30 -16.27
C ASP A 67 -6.72 -1.20 -15.56
N TRP A 68 -5.60 -1.56 -14.95
CA TRP A 68 -4.83 -0.67 -14.08
C TRP A 68 -3.47 -0.25 -14.63
N GLY A 69 -3.03 -0.82 -15.76
CA GLY A 69 -1.71 -0.59 -16.35
C GLY A 69 -0.61 -1.29 -15.55
N VAL A 70 0.58 -0.68 -15.48
CA VAL A 70 1.72 -1.28 -14.75
C VAL A 70 1.46 -1.32 -13.24
N LEU A 71 1.45 -2.53 -12.69
CA LEU A 71 1.37 -2.81 -11.26
C LEU A 71 2.70 -3.37 -10.75
N THR A 72 3.16 -2.82 -9.62
CA THR A 72 4.36 -3.29 -8.91
C THR A 72 3.95 -4.05 -7.64
N PRO A 73 4.27 -5.34 -7.52
CA PRO A 73 4.05 -6.11 -6.30
C PRO A 73 4.95 -5.62 -5.15
N MET A 74 4.33 -5.20 -4.05
CA MET A 74 5.04 -4.70 -2.87
C MET A 74 4.59 -5.40 -1.59
N LYS A 75 5.49 -5.52 -0.62
CA LYS A 75 5.25 -6.15 0.68
C LYS A 75 5.78 -5.31 1.83
N LYS A 76 5.24 -5.48 3.02
CA LYS A 76 5.77 -4.90 4.25
C LYS A 76 5.67 -5.92 5.37
N ARG A 77 6.78 -6.15 6.07
CA ARG A 77 6.75 -6.94 7.31
C ARG A 77 6.12 -6.12 8.42
N LEU A 78 5.18 -6.74 9.13
CA LEU A 78 4.61 -6.19 10.35
C LEU A 78 5.51 -6.61 11.51
N THR A 79 6.03 -5.65 12.26
CA THR A 79 6.68 -5.95 13.53
C THR A 79 5.58 -6.26 14.54
N LEU A 80 5.48 -7.53 14.94
CA LEU A 80 4.60 -7.98 16.01
C LEU A 80 4.95 -7.18 17.29
N SER A 81 4.04 -6.32 17.72
CA SER A 81 4.14 -5.61 19.01
C SER A 81 3.40 -6.34 20.11
#